data_AF-A0A3M6TSK6-F1
#
_entry.id   AF-A0A3M6TSK6-F1
#
_cell.length_a   1.000
_cell.length_b   1.000
_cell.length_c   1.000
_cell.angle_alpha   90.00
_cell.angle_beta   90.00
_cell.angle_gamma   90.00
#
_symmetry.space_group_name_H-M   'P 1'
#
loop_
_entity.id
_entity.type
_entity.pdbx_description
1 polymer ?
#
loop_
_entity_poly.entity_id
_entity_poly.type
_entity_poly.pdbx_seq_one_letter_code
_entity_poly.pdbx_strand_id
1 'polypeptide(L)'
;MDVDSENWMSAFDEHINCAPFHTEKGPLWRVTLLRETTARKGEGILYKNSLLFTFHHIICDARSVFEFENKLLQFLGALYNGKAMKVETLAFRPTLERMTLNLTEPNILERLHIPLFVWCSKLSAMIRKPKMANLYLLKFPPNVRDSLARTTHAIPRCLTKEQTMALVSCCKANGCTVHGAITAATHLAMKQIIDLEQTERKFPLLFDSNYTVDIRKQCKPQVGREEFGLYASFDTLQLEVAGTEEFWDFSRTCTEKIHLKINSGEHMNVLKLQCANVQSIWELFCTEIRYGQRKELFNLTNLGVLSIDQEMKSPHRFAGAYLALQSAKLPSVTGHEIFTVNDHLYWTVEYCPEISTRSQAENFVDLSLDILMDACIS
;
A
#
# COMPACT_ATOMS: atom_id res chain seq x y z
N MET A 1 23.10 10.55 7.40
CA MET A 1 22.25 11.48 8.15
C MET A 1 22.62 11.36 9.61
N ASP A 2 22.82 12.47 10.32
CA ASP A 2 23.05 12.47 11.77
C ASP A 2 21.71 12.64 12.50
N VAL A 3 20.84 11.64 12.36
CA VAL A 3 19.49 11.62 12.93
C VAL A 3 19.40 10.44 13.89
N ASP A 4 18.85 10.69 15.07
CA ASP A 4 18.62 9.66 16.10
C ASP A 4 17.61 8.61 15.63
N SER A 5 17.81 7.37 16.09
CA SER A 5 16.93 6.24 15.74
C SER A 5 15.46 6.47 16.08
N GLU A 6 15.16 7.27 17.10
CA GLU A 6 13.79 7.60 17.50
C GLU A 6 13.17 8.72 16.66
N ASN A 7 13.98 9.54 16.01
CA ASN A 7 13.55 10.65 15.15
C ASN A 7 13.55 10.26 13.67
N TRP A 8 13.18 9.00 13.39
CA TRP A 8 13.32 8.40 12.06
C TRP A 8 12.44 9.02 10.98
N MET A 9 11.36 9.74 11.32
CA MET A 9 10.40 10.27 10.35
C MET A 9 11.00 11.28 9.38
N SER A 10 11.80 12.24 9.88
CA SER A 10 12.44 13.24 9.02
C SER A 10 13.47 12.59 8.09
N ALA A 11 14.22 11.62 8.62
CA ALA A 11 15.14 10.82 7.82
C ALA A 11 14.40 9.95 6.80
N PHE A 12 13.22 9.42 7.13
CA PHE A 12 12.37 8.67 6.22
C PHE A 12 11.88 9.54 5.06
N ASP A 13 11.36 10.74 5.33
CA ASP A 13 10.91 11.68 4.32
C ASP A 13 12.05 12.10 3.37
N GLU A 14 13.25 12.31 3.89
CA GLU A 14 14.44 12.55 3.06
C GLU A 14 14.79 11.30 2.24
N HIS A 15 14.74 10.12 2.85
CA HIS A 15 15.16 8.87 2.24
C HIS A 15 14.17 8.35 1.17
N ILE A 16 12.86 8.58 1.29
CA ILE A 16 11.87 8.20 0.27
C ILE A 16 11.89 9.15 -0.93
N ASN A 17 12.24 10.42 -0.72
CA ASN A 17 12.27 11.46 -1.76
C ASN A 17 13.66 11.71 -2.36
N CYS A 18 14.68 10.99 -1.91
CA CYS A 18 16.04 11.12 -2.45
C CYS A 18 16.13 10.62 -3.90
N ALA A 19 17.25 10.92 -4.56
CA ALA A 19 17.48 10.70 -5.98
C ALA A 19 17.02 9.30 -6.47
N PRO A 20 16.38 9.23 -7.66
CA PRO A 20 15.96 7.96 -8.27
C PRO A 20 17.13 7.00 -8.47
N PHE A 21 16.85 5.70 -8.45
CA PHE A 21 17.85 4.67 -8.73
C PHE A 21 18.24 4.66 -10.21
N HIS A 22 19.52 4.39 -10.48
CA HIS A 22 20.02 4.11 -11.83
C HIS A 22 19.71 2.66 -12.19
N THR A 23 18.58 2.44 -12.88
CA THR A 23 18.03 1.11 -13.18
C THR A 23 18.98 0.21 -13.98
N GLU A 24 19.86 0.79 -14.78
CA GLU A 24 20.85 0.05 -15.60
C GLU A 24 22.11 -0.37 -14.83
N LYS A 25 22.48 0.35 -13.76
CA LYS A 25 23.76 0.16 -13.05
C LYS A 25 23.60 -0.50 -11.68
N GLY A 26 22.47 -0.26 -11.01
CA GLY A 26 22.25 -0.73 -9.64
C GLY A 26 23.23 -0.15 -8.61
N PRO A 27 23.19 -0.64 -7.36
CA PRO A 27 22.14 -1.50 -6.80
C PRO A 27 20.78 -0.79 -6.79
N LEU A 28 19.69 -1.54 -6.95
CA LEU A 28 18.32 -0.99 -6.95
C LEU A 28 17.73 -0.90 -5.54
N TRP A 29 18.60 -0.74 -4.55
CA TRP A 29 18.22 -0.56 -3.16
C TRP A 29 19.31 0.21 -2.42
N ARG A 30 18.94 0.80 -1.29
CA ARG A 30 19.85 1.47 -0.36
C ARG A 30 19.40 1.25 1.08
N VAL A 31 20.35 1.38 2.00
CA VAL A 31 20.12 1.29 3.43
C VAL A 31 20.82 2.45 4.15
N THR A 32 20.17 2.99 5.17
CA THR A 32 20.76 3.94 6.11
C THR A 32 20.54 3.44 7.53
N LEU A 33 21.61 3.33 8.32
CA LEU A 33 21.54 3.13 9.76
C LEU A 33 21.50 4.51 10.44
N LEU A 34 20.47 4.74 11.24
CA LEU A 34 20.34 5.95 12.06
C LEU A 34 21.19 5.84 13.32
N ARG A 35 21.47 6.99 13.95
CA ARG A 35 22.30 7.05 15.15
C ARG A 35 21.62 6.28 16.28
N GLU A 36 22.35 5.32 16.85
CA GLU A 36 21.87 4.51 17.97
C GLU A 36 21.53 5.41 19.16
N THR A 37 20.40 5.14 19.81
CA THR A 37 20.04 5.77 21.08
C THR A 37 19.97 4.74 22.18
N THR A 38 20.11 5.19 23.43
CA THR A 38 20.09 4.32 24.60
C THR A 38 19.05 4.79 25.60
N ALA A 39 18.32 3.84 26.19
CA ALA A 39 17.44 4.08 27.31
C ALA A 39 17.82 3.19 28.49
N ARG A 40 17.82 3.74 29.71
CA ARG A 40 17.95 2.91 30.93
C ARG A 40 16.65 2.14 31.14
N LYS A 41 16.75 0.82 31.33
CA LYS A 41 15.60 -0.04 31.65
C LYS A 41 15.98 -0.99 32.77
N GLY A 42 15.53 -0.66 33.99
CA GLY A 42 15.98 -1.35 35.21
C GLY A 42 17.49 -1.18 35.41
N GLU A 43 18.20 -2.28 35.64
CA GLU A 43 19.67 -2.31 35.80
C GLU A 43 20.44 -2.37 34.46
N GLY A 44 19.75 -2.47 33.31
CA GLY A 44 20.37 -2.59 31.99
C GLY A 44 20.26 -1.35 31.11
N ILE A 45 21.07 -1.33 30.04
CA ILE A 45 20.99 -0.36 28.94
C ILE A 45 20.28 -1.02 27.76
N LEU A 46 19.18 -0.42 27.31
CA LEU A 46 18.49 -0.81 26.09
C LEU A 46 18.99 0.06 24.93
N TYR A 47 19.54 -0.58 23.90
CA TYR A 47 19.98 0.07 22.67
C TYR A 47 18.87 0.05 21.62
N LYS A 48 18.63 1.19 20.98
CA LYS A 48 17.61 1.35 19.93
C LYS A 48 18.27 1.75 18.62
N ASN A 49 18.05 0.91 17.61
CA ASN A 49 18.57 1.09 16.26
C ASN A 49 17.40 1.18 15.28
N SER A 50 17.52 2.06 14.30
CA SER A 50 16.55 2.22 13.21
C SER A 50 17.28 2.13 11.87
N LEU A 51 16.76 1.29 11.00
CA LEU A 51 17.27 1.07 9.65
C LEU A 51 16.24 1.56 8.65
N LEU A 52 16.66 2.40 7.71
CA LEU A 52 15.83 2.86 6.61
C LEU A 52 16.24 2.09 5.35
N PHE A 53 15.32 1.30 4.82
CA PHE A 53 15.51 0.62 3.55
C PHE A 53 14.71 1.32 2.45
N THR A 54 15.27 1.39 1.26
CA THR A 54 14.52 1.80 0.07
C THR A 54 14.91 0.89 -1.06
N PHE A 55 13.90 0.38 -1.75
CA PHE A 55 14.05 -0.53 -2.87
C PHE A 55 13.34 0.09 -4.07
N HIS A 56 13.89 -0.09 -5.27
CA HIS A 56 13.14 0.17 -6.49
C HIS A 56 12.03 -0.88 -6.62
N HIS A 57 10.78 -0.45 -6.77
CA HIS A 57 9.61 -1.35 -6.73
C HIS A 57 9.66 -2.48 -7.78
N ILE A 58 10.43 -2.32 -8.86
CA ILE A 58 10.62 -3.38 -9.88
C ILE A 58 11.22 -4.68 -9.31
N ILE A 59 11.98 -4.62 -8.22
CA ILE A 59 12.65 -5.79 -7.64
C ILE A 59 11.97 -6.33 -6.39
N CYS A 60 10.92 -5.68 -5.88
CA CYS A 60 10.28 -6.09 -4.63
C CYS A 60 8.83 -5.63 -4.57
N ASP A 61 8.02 -6.38 -3.85
CA ASP A 61 6.77 -5.92 -3.27
C ASP A 61 6.89 -5.83 -1.73
N ALA A 62 5.83 -5.34 -1.08
CA ALA A 62 5.80 -5.17 0.37
C ALA A 62 6.02 -6.50 1.13
N ARG A 63 5.59 -7.64 0.56
CA ARG A 63 5.88 -8.98 1.11
C ARG A 63 7.38 -9.30 1.05
N SER A 64 8.05 -9.01 -0.06
CA SER A 64 9.48 -9.21 -0.24
C SER A 64 10.30 -8.40 0.76
N VAL A 65 9.90 -7.15 1.01
CA VAL A 65 10.53 -6.26 2.01
C VAL A 65 10.41 -6.85 3.41
N PHE A 66 9.23 -7.33 3.79
CA PHE A 66 9.04 -7.98 5.09
C PHE A 66 9.91 -9.23 5.27
N GLU A 67 9.97 -10.12 4.26
CA GLU A 67 10.80 -11.32 4.35
C GLU A 67 12.31 -10.99 4.39
N PHE A 68 12.71 -9.89 3.76
CA PHE A 68 14.06 -9.34 3.91
C PHE A 68 14.35 -8.91 5.35
N GLU A 69 13.42 -8.19 6.01
CA GLU A 69 13.57 -7.80 7.42
C GLU A 69 13.66 -9.01 8.35
N ASN A 70 12.84 -10.03 8.10
CA ASN A 70 12.88 -11.29 8.85
C ASN A 70 14.24 -12.00 8.70
N LYS A 71 14.76 -12.11 7.46
CA LYS A 71 16.09 -12.68 7.20
C LYS A 71 17.21 -11.86 7.83
N LEU A 72 17.11 -10.54 7.82
CA LEU A 72 18.09 -9.66 8.45
C LEU A 72 18.18 -9.93 9.95
N LEU A 73 17.05 -10.04 10.66
CA LEU A 73 17.05 -10.34 12.09
C LEU A 73 17.62 -11.73 12.40
N GLN A 74 17.33 -12.73 11.56
CA GLN A 74 17.96 -14.05 11.68
C GLN A 74 19.47 -13.97 11.51
N PHE A 75 19.96 -13.19 10.54
CA PHE A 75 21.39 -13.01 10.29
C PHE A 75 22.08 -12.28 11.44
N LEU A 76 21.46 -11.21 11.98
CA LEU A 76 21.98 -10.51 13.15
C LEU A 76 22.05 -11.42 14.37
N GLY A 77 21.00 -12.22 14.64
CA GLY A 77 21.00 -13.18 15.73
C GLY A 77 22.06 -14.28 15.57
N ALA A 78 22.30 -14.77 14.36
CA ALA A 78 23.34 -15.75 14.09
C ALA A 78 24.75 -15.16 14.29
N LEU A 79 25.00 -13.95 13.78
CA LEU A 79 26.26 -13.22 13.96
C LEU A 79 26.56 -12.94 15.43
N TYR A 80 25.56 -12.53 16.21
CA TYR A 80 25.70 -12.34 17.65
C TYR A 80 26.14 -13.63 18.36
N ASN A 81 25.61 -14.78 17.93
CA ASN A 81 25.97 -16.09 18.48
C ASN A 81 27.28 -16.67 17.90
N GLY A 82 28.08 -15.85 17.18
CA GLY A 82 29.35 -16.28 16.59
C GLY A 82 29.22 -17.30 15.47
N LYS A 83 28.04 -17.48 14.88
CA LYS A 83 27.82 -18.41 13.77
C LYS A 83 28.22 -17.76 12.46
N ALA A 84 29.05 -18.45 11.68
CA ALA A 84 29.37 -18.03 10.33
C ALA A 84 28.12 -18.12 9.44
N MET A 85 27.86 -17.07 8.66
CA MET A 85 26.71 -17.00 7.75
C MET A 85 27.16 -17.21 6.31
N LYS A 86 26.57 -18.20 5.65
CA LYS A 86 26.71 -18.39 4.22
C LYS A 86 25.50 -17.75 3.54
N VAL A 87 25.73 -16.69 2.77
CA VAL A 87 24.68 -16.04 1.98
C VAL A 87 24.62 -16.68 0.61
N GLU A 88 23.47 -17.25 0.26
CA GLU A 88 23.24 -17.83 -1.07
C GLU A 88 22.51 -16.84 -1.96
N THR A 89 22.92 -16.78 -3.23
CA THR A 89 22.26 -15.94 -4.24
C THR A 89 20.89 -16.52 -4.56
N LEU A 90 19.85 -15.68 -4.56
CA LEU A 90 18.52 -16.08 -5.01
C LEU A 90 18.55 -16.40 -6.50
N ALA A 91 17.81 -17.45 -6.89
CA ALA A 91 17.70 -17.83 -8.30
C ALA A 91 16.98 -16.74 -9.10
N PHE A 92 17.45 -16.45 -10.32
CA PHE A 92 16.70 -15.62 -11.25
C PHE A 92 15.41 -16.34 -11.64
N ARG A 93 14.28 -15.67 -11.42
CA ARG A 93 12.97 -16.14 -11.87
C ARG A 93 12.68 -15.67 -13.28
N PRO A 94 11.82 -16.39 -14.03
CA PRO A 94 11.23 -15.85 -15.25
C PRO A 94 10.51 -14.53 -14.94
N THR A 95 10.26 -13.72 -15.97
CA THR A 95 9.52 -12.48 -15.80
C THR A 95 8.08 -12.75 -15.36
N LEU A 96 7.45 -11.79 -14.67
CA LEU A 96 6.09 -11.94 -14.17
C LEU A 96 5.10 -12.24 -15.30
N GLU A 97 5.30 -11.62 -16.47
CA GLU A 97 4.50 -11.88 -17.68
C GLU A 97 4.55 -13.36 -18.03
N ARG A 98 5.75 -13.95 -18.09
CA ARG A 98 5.95 -15.36 -18.41
C ARG A 98 5.34 -16.28 -17.36
N MET A 99 5.40 -15.90 -16.10
CA MET A 99 4.86 -16.69 -14.98
C MET A 99 3.33 -16.61 -14.87
N THR A 100 2.69 -15.63 -15.53
CA THR A 100 1.24 -15.42 -15.47
C THR A 100 0.53 -15.67 -16.81
N LEU A 101 1.24 -16.10 -17.87
CA LEU A 101 0.68 -16.34 -19.21
C LEU A 101 -0.62 -17.15 -19.21
N ASN A 102 -0.68 -18.23 -18.43
CA ASN A 102 -1.86 -19.10 -18.38
C ASN A 102 -3.10 -18.44 -17.73
N LEU A 103 -2.96 -17.24 -17.16
CA LEU A 103 -4.00 -16.45 -16.52
C LEU A 103 -4.28 -15.17 -17.29
N THR A 104 -3.31 -14.70 -18.06
CA THR A 104 -3.32 -13.41 -18.73
C THR A 104 -3.41 -13.53 -20.24
N GLU A 105 -3.41 -14.75 -20.82
CA GLU A 105 -3.60 -14.97 -22.25
C GLU A 105 -4.90 -14.32 -22.73
N PRO A 106 -4.83 -13.19 -23.46
CA PRO A 106 -6.04 -12.57 -23.95
C PRO A 106 -6.60 -13.41 -25.08
N ASN A 107 -7.92 -13.54 -25.10
CA ASN A 107 -8.60 -14.11 -26.25
C ASN A 107 -8.44 -13.20 -27.48
N ILE A 108 -8.78 -13.71 -28.67
CA ILE A 108 -8.60 -12.99 -29.94
C ILE A 108 -9.31 -11.62 -29.92
N LEU A 109 -10.49 -11.55 -29.29
CA LEU A 109 -11.24 -10.30 -29.17
C LEU A 109 -10.52 -9.29 -28.27
N GLU A 110 -10.01 -9.73 -27.11
CA GLU A 110 -9.23 -8.91 -26.18
C GLU A 110 -7.93 -8.40 -26.82
N ARG A 111 -7.24 -9.22 -27.64
CA ARG A 111 -6.03 -8.81 -28.39
C ARG A 111 -6.27 -7.66 -29.36
N LEU A 112 -7.48 -7.57 -29.90
CA LEU A 112 -7.88 -6.47 -30.79
C LEU A 112 -8.44 -5.28 -30.00
N HIS A 113 -9.27 -5.56 -28.98
CA HIS A 113 -9.98 -4.55 -28.21
C HIS A 113 -9.05 -3.75 -27.29
N ILE A 114 -8.08 -4.38 -26.61
CA ILE A 114 -7.20 -3.70 -25.65
C ILE A 114 -6.35 -2.61 -26.33
N PRO A 115 -5.62 -2.89 -27.43
CA PRO A 115 -4.85 -1.84 -28.11
C PRO A 115 -5.75 -0.73 -28.68
N LEU A 116 -6.91 -1.11 -29.24
CA LEU A 116 -7.88 -0.13 -29.74
C LEU A 116 -8.41 0.76 -28.63
N PHE A 117 -8.74 0.19 -27.47
CA PHE A 117 -9.17 0.93 -26.29
C PHE A 117 -8.10 1.91 -25.82
N VAL A 118 -6.84 1.47 -25.65
CA VAL A 118 -5.74 2.36 -25.24
C VAL A 118 -5.57 3.50 -26.24
N TRP A 119 -5.64 3.22 -27.54
CA TRP A 119 -5.54 4.23 -28.59
C TRP A 119 -6.73 5.21 -28.59
N CYS A 120 -7.96 4.72 -28.49
CA CYS A 120 -9.17 5.54 -28.39
C CYS A 120 -9.17 6.42 -27.13
N SER A 121 -8.71 5.89 -25.98
CA SER A 121 -8.60 6.66 -24.73
C SER A 121 -7.60 7.80 -24.86
N LYS A 122 -6.45 7.57 -25.50
CA LYS A 122 -5.49 8.64 -25.84
C LYS A 122 -6.09 9.72 -26.73
N LEU A 123 -6.80 9.32 -27.81
CA LEU A 123 -7.48 10.27 -28.70
C LEU A 123 -8.55 11.07 -27.96
N SER A 124 -9.35 10.41 -27.13
CA SER A 124 -10.36 11.07 -26.31
C SER A 124 -9.74 12.10 -25.37
N ALA A 125 -8.61 11.77 -24.73
CA ALA A 125 -7.91 12.70 -23.83
C ALA A 125 -7.32 13.93 -24.56
N MET A 126 -6.94 13.80 -25.84
CA MET A 126 -6.49 14.94 -26.65
C MET A 126 -7.63 15.86 -27.09
N ILE A 127 -8.84 15.34 -27.25
CA ILE A 127 -9.99 16.07 -27.82
C ILE A 127 -10.91 16.65 -26.73
N ARG A 128 -11.18 15.89 -25.66
CA ARG A 128 -12.14 16.28 -24.62
C ARG A 128 -11.44 16.93 -23.45
N LYS A 129 -11.98 18.06 -22.98
CA LYS A 129 -11.60 18.58 -21.67
C LYS A 129 -11.92 17.53 -20.61
N PRO A 130 -10.93 17.13 -19.81
CA PRO A 130 -11.10 16.09 -18.81
C PRO A 130 -12.04 16.61 -17.71
N LYS A 131 -13.10 15.84 -17.41
CA LYS A 131 -13.94 16.10 -16.23
C LYS A 131 -13.28 15.43 -15.04
N MET A 132 -13.00 16.20 -13.98
CA MET A 132 -12.53 15.62 -12.71
C MET A 132 -13.62 14.68 -12.20
N ALA A 133 -13.27 13.40 -12.08
CA ALA A 133 -14.20 12.35 -11.65
C ALA A 133 -14.03 12.02 -10.16
N ASN A 134 -12.94 12.46 -9.55
CA ASN A 134 -12.62 12.24 -8.15
C ASN A 134 -13.35 13.25 -7.26
N LEU A 135 -14.28 12.76 -6.43
CA LEU A 135 -15.10 13.61 -5.56
C LEU A 135 -14.28 14.36 -4.50
N TYR A 136 -13.18 13.77 -4.02
CA TYR A 136 -12.28 14.44 -3.10
C TYR A 136 -11.58 15.62 -3.77
N LEU A 137 -11.04 15.44 -4.98
CA LEU A 137 -10.35 16.51 -5.70
C LEU A 137 -11.29 17.62 -6.20
N LEU A 138 -12.59 17.34 -6.33
CA LEU A 138 -13.59 18.39 -6.57
C LEU A 138 -13.76 19.30 -5.34
N LYS A 139 -13.69 18.73 -4.13
CA LYS A 139 -13.76 19.50 -2.87
C LYS A 139 -12.44 20.17 -2.54
N PHE A 140 -11.33 19.46 -2.73
CA PHE A 140 -9.97 19.91 -2.46
C PHE A 140 -9.14 19.85 -3.75
N PRO A 141 -9.24 20.89 -4.60
CA PRO A 141 -8.46 20.95 -5.83
C PRO A 141 -6.95 20.87 -5.54
N PRO A 142 -6.20 20.05 -6.28
CA PRO A 142 -4.78 19.87 -6.03
C PRO A 142 -4.01 21.16 -6.32
N ASN A 143 -3.01 21.46 -5.51
CA ASN A 143 -2.11 22.60 -5.70
C ASN A 143 -0.95 22.19 -6.63
N VAL A 144 -1.29 21.82 -7.86
CA VAL A 144 -0.31 21.41 -8.87
C VAL A 144 0.39 22.65 -9.41
N ARG A 145 1.57 22.94 -8.90
CA ARG A 145 2.51 23.85 -9.55
C ARG A 145 3.47 23.02 -10.39
N ASP A 146 3.49 23.25 -11.70
CA ASP A 146 4.29 22.50 -12.67
C ASP A 146 5.82 22.48 -12.39
N SER A 147 6.30 23.32 -11.46
CA SER A 147 7.71 23.52 -11.15
C SER A 147 8.22 22.89 -9.84
N LEU A 148 7.35 22.32 -8.99
CA LEU A 148 7.78 21.72 -7.72
C LEU A 148 8.11 20.23 -7.90
N ALA A 149 9.24 19.81 -7.33
CA ALA A 149 9.59 18.39 -7.25
C ALA A 149 8.53 17.69 -6.42
N ARG A 150 7.80 16.75 -7.04
CA ARG A 150 6.72 16.03 -6.35
C ARG A 150 7.31 15.14 -5.27
N THR A 151 6.83 15.28 -4.04
CA THR A 151 7.28 14.47 -2.90
C THR A 151 6.18 13.53 -2.41
N THR A 152 6.60 12.50 -1.69
CA THR A 152 5.73 11.60 -0.94
C THR A 152 6.11 11.66 0.53
N HIS A 153 5.10 11.73 1.40
CA HIS A 153 5.28 11.71 2.85
C HIS A 153 4.43 10.57 3.44
N ALA A 154 4.79 10.10 4.63
CA ALA A 154 4.11 9.00 5.30
C ALA A 154 3.59 9.40 6.68
N ILE A 155 2.41 8.90 7.04
CA ILE A 155 1.78 9.08 8.34
C ILE A 155 1.57 7.68 8.95
N PRO A 156 2.46 7.26 9.86
CA PRO A 156 2.32 5.98 10.53
C PRO A 156 1.33 6.04 11.68
N ARG A 157 0.62 4.93 11.88
CA ARG A 157 -0.22 4.58 13.01
C ARG A 157 0.02 3.13 13.39
N CYS A 158 -0.24 2.81 14.65
CA CYS A 158 -0.07 1.47 15.19
C CYS A 158 -1.19 1.20 16.19
N LEU A 159 -1.93 0.12 15.98
CA LEU A 159 -2.85 -0.39 16.99
C LEU A 159 -2.08 -1.25 17.99
N THR A 160 -2.39 -1.10 19.27
CA THR A 160 -1.82 -1.98 20.30
C THR A 160 -2.23 -3.43 20.09
N LYS A 161 -1.58 -4.34 20.80
CA LYS A 161 -1.98 -5.75 20.84
C LYS A 161 -3.45 -5.93 21.21
N GLU A 162 -3.91 -5.23 22.23
CA GLU A 162 -5.29 -5.32 22.73
C GLU A 162 -6.28 -4.81 21.66
N GLN A 163 -5.99 -3.66 21.05
CA GLN A 163 -6.83 -3.10 19.98
C GLN A 163 -6.87 -4.00 18.75
N THR A 164 -5.71 -4.54 18.34
CA THR A 164 -5.61 -5.45 17.19
C THR A 164 -6.39 -6.75 17.45
N MET A 165 -6.27 -7.33 18.65
CA MET A 165 -7.01 -8.53 19.04
C MET A 165 -8.52 -8.28 19.13
N ALA A 166 -8.94 -7.12 19.64
CA ALA A 166 -10.34 -6.72 19.66
C ALA A 166 -10.90 -6.63 18.23
N LEU A 167 -10.19 -5.91 17.34
CA LEU A 167 -10.56 -5.79 15.93
C LEU A 167 -10.71 -7.16 15.24
N VAL A 168 -9.72 -8.04 15.40
CA VAL A 168 -9.77 -9.39 14.82
C VAL A 168 -10.96 -10.18 15.36
N SER A 169 -11.24 -10.07 16.66
CA SER A 169 -12.35 -10.77 17.31
C SER A 169 -13.71 -10.26 16.81
N CYS A 170 -13.89 -8.94 16.72
CA CYS A 170 -15.11 -8.34 16.21
C CYS A 170 -15.33 -8.65 14.72
N CYS A 171 -14.28 -8.60 13.89
CA CYS A 171 -14.38 -9.01 12.48
C CYS A 171 -14.87 -10.45 12.36
N LYS A 172 -14.30 -11.36 13.16
CA LYS A 172 -14.69 -12.78 13.17
C LYS A 172 -16.14 -12.97 13.64
N ALA A 173 -16.54 -12.29 14.71
CA ALA A 173 -17.91 -12.36 15.24
C ALA A 173 -18.94 -11.85 14.23
N ASN A 174 -18.56 -10.84 13.43
CA ASN A 174 -19.42 -10.21 12.43
C ASN A 174 -19.27 -10.77 11.02
N GLY A 175 -18.52 -11.87 10.83
CA GLY A 175 -18.41 -12.56 9.54
C GLY A 175 -17.69 -11.76 8.44
N CYS A 176 -16.80 -10.82 8.79
CA CYS A 176 -16.03 -10.04 7.83
C CYS A 176 -14.51 -10.24 8.01
N THR A 177 -13.73 -9.77 7.05
CA THR A 177 -12.27 -9.74 7.17
C THR A 177 -11.80 -8.42 7.76
N VAL A 178 -10.60 -8.40 8.35
CA VAL A 178 -9.95 -7.15 8.78
C VAL A 178 -9.75 -6.18 7.61
N HIS A 179 -9.38 -6.69 6.42
CA HIS A 179 -9.27 -5.86 5.22
C HIS A 179 -10.61 -5.25 4.82
N GLY A 180 -11.70 -6.02 4.88
CA GLY A 180 -13.05 -5.52 4.60
C GLY A 180 -13.54 -4.48 5.63
N ALA A 181 -13.24 -4.67 6.92
CA ALA A 181 -13.56 -3.69 7.97
C ALA A 181 -12.77 -2.39 7.81
N ILE A 182 -11.47 -2.47 7.51
CA ILE A 182 -10.66 -1.29 7.19
C ILE A 182 -11.18 -0.59 5.93
N THR A 183 -11.55 -1.36 4.90
CA THR A 183 -12.15 -0.81 3.67
C THR A 183 -13.44 -0.05 3.99
N ALA A 184 -14.34 -0.61 4.80
CA ALA A 184 -15.55 0.06 5.22
C ALA A 184 -15.24 1.36 5.98
N ALA A 185 -14.34 1.31 6.96
CA ALA A 185 -13.96 2.47 7.76
C ALA A 185 -13.36 3.60 6.93
N THR A 186 -12.46 3.30 5.98
CA THR A 186 -11.86 4.32 5.10
C THR A 186 -12.88 4.92 4.13
N HIS A 187 -13.81 4.14 3.60
CA HIS A 187 -14.89 4.66 2.77
C HIS A 187 -15.84 5.58 3.56
N LEU A 188 -16.21 5.19 4.79
CA LEU A 188 -17.04 6.02 5.67
C LEU A 188 -16.32 7.31 6.10
N ALA A 189 -15.05 7.23 6.45
CA ALA A 189 -14.24 8.42 6.76
C ALA A 189 -14.16 9.38 5.56
N MET A 190 -13.96 8.84 4.35
CA MET A 190 -13.92 9.65 3.12
C MET A 190 -15.28 10.31 2.84
N LYS A 191 -16.39 9.59 3.08
CA LYS A 191 -17.74 10.13 2.98
C LYS A 191 -17.93 11.31 3.94
N GLN A 192 -17.55 11.16 5.20
CA GLN A 192 -17.63 12.25 6.17
C GLN A 192 -16.77 13.45 5.76
N ILE A 193 -15.53 13.24 5.35
CA ILE A 193 -14.63 14.32 4.90
C ILE A 193 -15.22 15.10 3.73
N ILE A 194 -15.85 14.42 2.77
CA ILE A 194 -16.49 15.08 1.62
C ILE A 194 -17.76 15.83 2.08
N ASP A 195 -18.59 15.20 2.91
CA ASP A 195 -19.91 15.72 3.32
C ASP A 195 -19.87 16.87 4.33
N LEU A 196 -18.83 16.99 5.16
CA LEU A 196 -18.75 17.94 6.29
C LEU A 196 -19.05 19.42 5.97
N GLU A 197 -19.17 19.80 4.70
CA GLU A 197 -19.44 21.19 4.27
C GLU A 197 -20.53 21.34 3.19
N GLN A 198 -21.20 20.26 2.76
CA GLN A 198 -22.32 20.36 1.80
C GLN A 198 -23.68 20.39 2.51
N THR A 199 -24.53 21.32 2.10
CA THR A 199 -25.85 21.61 2.67
C THR A 199 -26.85 20.46 2.48
N GLU A 200 -27.45 20.05 3.61
CA GLU A 200 -28.77 19.42 3.83
C GLU A 200 -29.15 18.12 3.08
N ARG A 201 -28.40 17.60 2.11
CA ARG A 201 -28.76 16.34 1.44
C ARG A 201 -27.65 15.28 1.46
N LYS A 202 -27.78 14.34 2.39
CA LYS A 202 -26.98 13.11 2.51
C LYS A 202 -27.45 12.06 1.50
N PHE A 203 -27.05 12.18 0.24
CA PHE A 203 -27.22 11.09 -0.72
C PHE A 203 -26.04 10.12 -0.64
N PRO A 204 -26.24 8.84 -0.98
CA PRO A 204 -25.15 7.92 -1.19
C PRO A 204 -24.18 8.43 -2.26
N LEU A 205 -22.88 8.28 -2.01
CA LEU A 205 -21.82 8.64 -2.95
C LEU A 205 -21.18 7.38 -3.53
N LEU A 206 -20.90 7.40 -4.83
CA LEU A 206 -20.18 6.33 -5.49
C LEU A 206 -18.68 6.61 -5.41
N PHE A 207 -17.96 5.74 -4.72
CA PHE A 207 -16.51 5.83 -4.52
C PHE A 207 -15.81 4.71 -5.25
N ASP A 208 -14.75 5.08 -5.98
CA ASP A 208 -13.77 4.16 -6.52
C ASP A 208 -12.56 4.12 -5.57
N SER A 209 -12.07 2.93 -5.26
CA SER A 209 -10.83 2.69 -4.53
C SER A 209 -10.06 1.55 -5.19
N ASN A 210 -8.79 1.36 -4.83
CA ASN A 210 -8.00 0.23 -5.29
C ASN A 210 -7.58 -0.65 -4.11
N TYR A 211 -7.34 -1.93 -4.39
CA TYR A 211 -6.75 -2.86 -3.44
C TYR A 211 -5.69 -3.71 -4.14
N THR A 212 -4.61 -4.00 -3.41
CA THR A 212 -3.47 -4.80 -3.89
C THR A 212 -3.67 -6.27 -3.51
N VAL A 213 -3.36 -7.19 -4.44
CA VAL A 213 -3.49 -8.64 -4.26
C VAL A 213 -2.15 -9.33 -4.50
N ASP A 214 -1.75 -10.23 -3.59
CA ASP A 214 -0.60 -11.13 -3.78
C ASP A 214 -0.94 -12.21 -4.81
N ILE A 215 -0.12 -12.32 -5.86
CA ILE A 215 -0.33 -13.24 -6.97
C ILE A 215 0.68 -14.39 -7.01
N ARG A 216 1.51 -14.56 -5.96
CA ARG A 216 2.52 -15.64 -5.87
C ARG A 216 1.95 -17.04 -6.10
N LYS A 217 0.75 -17.31 -5.57
CA LYS A 217 0.07 -18.62 -5.70
C LYS A 217 -0.43 -18.89 -7.11
N GLN A 218 -0.66 -17.83 -7.87
CA GLN A 218 -1.21 -17.84 -9.22
C GLN A 218 -0.10 -17.98 -10.27
N CYS A 219 1.15 -17.63 -9.92
CA CYS A 219 2.31 -17.74 -10.80
C CYS A 219 2.68 -19.20 -11.12
N LYS A 220 3.25 -19.44 -12.30
CA LYS A 220 3.79 -20.74 -12.75
C LYS A 220 5.25 -20.57 -13.23
N PRO A 221 6.25 -21.21 -12.58
CA PRO A 221 6.13 -22.01 -11.34
C PRO A 221 5.62 -21.17 -10.16
N GLN A 222 4.99 -21.83 -9.20
CA GLN A 222 4.49 -21.16 -7.99
C GLN A 222 5.65 -20.52 -7.23
N VAL A 223 5.46 -19.27 -6.83
CA VAL A 223 6.46 -18.47 -6.13
C VAL A 223 6.33 -18.70 -4.63
N GLY A 224 7.45 -18.98 -3.97
CA GLY A 224 7.54 -19.10 -2.51
C GLY A 224 7.23 -17.77 -1.81
N ARG A 225 6.88 -17.82 -0.53
CA ARG A 225 6.60 -16.59 0.25
C ARG A 225 7.87 -15.78 0.51
N GLU A 226 8.97 -16.49 0.70
CA GLU A 226 10.32 -16.02 1.01
C GLU A 226 11.09 -15.48 -0.21
N GLU A 227 10.47 -15.53 -1.40
CA GLU A 227 11.06 -15.04 -2.62
C GLU A 227 10.94 -13.53 -2.74
N PHE A 228 12.01 -12.93 -3.26
CA PHE A 228 12.15 -11.50 -3.43
C PHE A 228 11.82 -11.11 -4.87
N GLY A 229 10.80 -10.28 -5.05
CA GLY A 229 10.34 -9.83 -6.37
C GLY A 229 9.01 -9.08 -6.30
N LEU A 230 8.61 -8.48 -7.41
CA LEU A 230 7.29 -7.85 -7.54
C LEU A 230 6.26 -8.89 -7.99
N TYR A 231 5.50 -9.44 -7.05
CA TYR A 231 4.44 -10.44 -7.30
C TYR A 231 3.11 -9.95 -6.75
N ALA A 232 2.66 -8.81 -7.24
CA ALA A 232 1.39 -8.21 -6.87
C ALA A 232 0.60 -7.81 -8.13
N SER A 233 -0.72 -7.84 -8.02
CA SER A 233 -1.64 -7.16 -8.93
C SER A 233 -2.56 -6.24 -8.12
N PHE A 234 -3.44 -5.51 -8.81
CA PHE A 234 -4.42 -4.65 -8.17
C PHE A 234 -5.71 -4.64 -8.97
N ASP A 235 -6.79 -4.24 -8.31
CA ASP A 235 -8.10 -4.09 -8.91
C ASP A 235 -8.84 -2.91 -8.27
N THR A 236 -9.82 -2.40 -8.98
CA THR A 236 -10.66 -1.28 -8.54
C THR A 236 -11.91 -1.80 -7.84
N LEU A 237 -12.20 -1.29 -6.65
CA LEU A 237 -13.42 -1.55 -5.91
C LEU A 237 -14.31 -0.31 -5.96
N GLN A 238 -15.50 -0.46 -6.54
CA GLN A 238 -16.51 0.58 -6.57
C GLN A 238 -17.61 0.30 -5.53
N LEU A 239 -17.84 1.24 -4.63
CA LEU A 239 -18.82 1.15 -3.55
C LEU A 239 -19.73 2.37 -3.52
N GLU A 240 -21.02 2.13 -3.27
CA GLU A 240 -21.97 3.17 -2.91
C GLU A 240 -21.97 3.32 -1.39
N VAL A 241 -21.79 4.55 -0.91
CA VAL A 241 -21.60 4.87 0.51
C VAL A 241 -22.63 5.91 0.94
N ALA A 242 -23.62 5.48 1.73
CA ALA A 242 -24.68 6.31 2.31
C ALA A 242 -24.20 7.17 3.48
N GLY A 243 -23.26 6.67 4.28
CA GLY A 243 -22.82 7.28 5.54
C GLY A 243 -23.75 7.02 6.73
N THR A 244 -24.73 6.13 6.58
CA THR A 244 -25.70 5.72 7.62
C THR A 244 -25.81 4.20 7.72
N GLU A 245 -24.89 3.47 7.11
CA GLU A 245 -24.84 2.02 7.16
C GLU A 245 -24.56 1.55 8.60
N GLU A 246 -25.11 0.38 8.95
CA GLU A 246 -24.56 -0.37 10.07
C GLU A 246 -23.15 -0.83 9.67
N PHE A 247 -22.17 -0.54 10.53
CA PHE A 247 -20.75 -0.67 10.18
C PHE A 247 -20.39 -2.11 9.80
N TRP A 248 -20.87 -3.09 10.55
CA TRP A 248 -20.51 -4.49 10.34
C TRP A 248 -21.19 -5.09 9.10
N ASP A 249 -22.42 -4.69 8.78
CA ASP A 249 -23.13 -4.99 7.53
C ASP A 249 -22.34 -4.45 6.32
N PHE A 250 -21.86 -3.21 6.39
CA PHE A 250 -21.05 -2.62 5.33
C PHE A 250 -19.68 -3.28 5.21
N SER A 251 -19.05 -3.64 6.34
CA SER A 251 -17.79 -4.39 6.38
C SER A 251 -17.89 -5.79 5.76
N ARG A 252 -19.01 -6.49 5.96
CA ARG A 252 -19.33 -7.75 5.27
C ARG A 252 -19.48 -7.53 3.78
N THR A 253 -20.25 -6.52 3.37
CA THR A 253 -20.43 -6.17 1.95
C THR A 253 -19.08 -5.90 1.26
N CYS A 254 -18.18 -5.15 1.91
CA CYS A 254 -16.83 -4.91 1.41
C CYS A 254 -16.04 -6.21 1.26
N THR A 255 -16.08 -7.07 2.29
CA THR A 255 -15.43 -8.39 2.29
C THR A 255 -15.92 -9.27 1.13
N GLU A 256 -17.24 -9.39 0.97
CA GLU A 256 -17.86 -10.21 -0.07
C GLU A 256 -17.50 -9.72 -1.46
N LYS A 257 -17.62 -8.41 -1.73
CA LYS A 257 -17.28 -7.84 -3.04
C LYS A 257 -15.82 -8.07 -3.40
N ILE A 258 -14.89 -7.84 -2.48
CA ILE A 258 -13.45 -8.06 -2.71
C ILE A 258 -13.19 -9.55 -2.99
N HIS A 259 -13.73 -10.45 -2.16
CA HIS A 259 -13.55 -11.89 -2.39
C HIS A 259 -14.16 -12.37 -3.70
N LEU A 260 -15.33 -11.85 -4.11
CA LEU A 260 -15.94 -12.18 -5.39
C LEU A 260 -15.02 -11.82 -6.56
N LYS A 261 -14.43 -10.61 -6.55
CA LYS A 261 -13.50 -10.15 -7.60
C LYS A 261 -12.15 -10.89 -7.59
N ILE A 262 -11.67 -11.27 -6.41
CA ILE A 262 -10.47 -12.12 -6.30
C ILE A 262 -10.77 -13.52 -6.86
N ASN A 263 -11.88 -14.13 -6.46
CA ASN A 263 -12.27 -15.48 -6.86
C ASN A 263 -12.63 -15.57 -8.35
N SER A 264 -13.18 -14.50 -8.94
CA SER A 264 -13.46 -14.42 -10.38
C SER A 264 -12.20 -14.20 -11.23
N GLY A 265 -11.07 -13.86 -10.60
CA GLY A 265 -9.82 -13.55 -11.29
C GLY A 265 -9.76 -12.14 -11.88
N GLU A 266 -10.72 -11.26 -11.58
CA GLU A 266 -10.76 -9.90 -12.12
C GLU A 266 -9.50 -9.09 -11.79
N HIS A 267 -8.91 -9.31 -10.62
CA HIS A 267 -7.63 -8.72 -10.21
C HIS A 267 -6.43 -9.03 -11.11
N MET A 268 -6.55 -10.01 -12.01
CA MET A 268 -5.52 -10.34 -13.01
C MET A 268 -5.73 -9.60 -14.34
N ASN A 269 -6.89 -8.96 -14.56
CA ASN A 269 -7.19 -8.28 -15.82
C ASN A 269 -6.21 -7.15 -16.12
N VAL A 270 -5.69 -6.47 -15.10
CA VAL A 270 -4.68 -5.42 -15.28
C VAL A 270 -3.40 -5.96 -15.93
N LEU A 271 -3.05 -7.23 -15.68
CA LEU A 271 -1.89 -7.86 -16.28
C LEU A 271 -2.11 -8.18 -17.77
N LYS A 272 -3.37 -8.30 -18.23
CA LYS A 272 -3.67 -8.46 -19.68
C LYS A 272 -3.28 -7.22 -20.49
N LEU A 273 -3.14 -6.06 -19.86
CA LEU A 273 -2.65 -4.85 -20.52
C LEU A 273 -1.23 -5.04 -21.07
N GLN A 274 -0.46 -6.03 -20.63
CA GLN A 274 0.83 -6.40 -21.23
C GLN A 274 0.77 -6.68 -22.74
N CYS A 275 -0.42 -6.94 -23.28
CA CYS A 275 -0.63 -7.13 -24.73
C CYS A 275 -0.70 -5.81 -25.52
N ALA A 276 -0.74 -4.67 -24.83
CA ALA A 276 -0.56 -3.36 -25.41
C ALA A 276 0.89 -2.87 -25.23
N ASN A 277 1.28 -1.89 -26.04
CA ASN A 277 2.59 -1.26 -25.96
C ASN A 277 2.76 -0.55 -24.59
N VAL A 278 3.80 -0.90 -23.84
CA VAL A 278 4.07 -0.38 -22.48
C VAL A 278 4.15 1.14 -22.44
N GLN A 279 4.80 1.77 -23.41
CA GLN A 279 4.88 3.23 -23.52
C GLN A 279 3.48 3.84 -23.65
N SER A 280 2.58 3.19 -24.39
CA SER A 280 1.21 3.66 -24.55
C SER A 280 0.36 3.54 -23.28
N ILE A 281 0.55 2.47 -22.52
CA ILE A 281 -0.10 2.27 -21.22
C ILE A 281 0.42 3.30 -20.22
N TRP A 282 1.74 3.53 -20.21
CA TRP A 282 2.36 4.55 -19.37
C TRP A 282 1.82 5.95 -19.68
N GLU A 283 1.74 6.31 -20.96
CA GLU A 283 1.18 7.60 -21.38
C GLU A 283 -0.29 7.75 -20.99
N LEU A 284 -1.09 6.67 -21.06
CA LEU A 284 -2.48 6.68 -20.61
C LEU A 284 -2.55 7.02 -19.11
N PHE A 285 -1.81 6.30 -18.26
CA PHE A 285 -1.75 6.58 -16.82
C PHE A 285 -1.28 8.01 -16.53
N CYS A 286 -0.20 8.48 -17.17
CA CYS A 286 0.27 9.85 -16.99
C CYS A 286 -0.76 10.91 -17.41
N THR A 287 -1.56 10.60 -18.44
CA THR A 287 -2.58 11.51 -18.96
C THR A 287 -3.75 11.61 -17.98
N GLU A 288 -4.23 10.50 -17.45
CA GLU A 288 -5.26 10.50 -16.40
C GLU A 288 -4.81 11.30 -15.18
N ILE A 289 -3.54 11.18 -14.77
CA ILE A 289 -2.99 11.92 -13.63
C ILE A 289 -2.89 13.42 -13.91
N ARG A 290 -2.29 13.82 -15.04
CA ARG A 290 -2.13 15.24 -15.40
C ARG A 290 -3.45 15.99 -15.41
N TYR A 291 -4.53 15.27 -15.72
CA TYR A 291 -5.85 15.81 -15.85
C TYR A 291 -6.74 15.58 -14.62
N GLY A 292 -6.19 15.07 -13.51
CA GLY A 292 -6.95 14.82 -12.28
C GLY A 292 -8.11 13.84 -12.47
N GLN A 293 -7.97 12.91 -13.43
CA GLN A 293 -9.01 11.97 -13.84
C GLN A 293 -8.96 10.65 -13.09
N ARG A 294 -7.91 10.39 -12.29
CA ARG A 294 -7.89 9.21 -11.42
C ARG A 294 -9.09 9.24 -10.50
N LYS A 295 -10.00 8.29 -10.70
CA LYS A 295 -11.28 8.23 -9.99
C LYS A 295 -11.07 7.72 -8.57
N GLU A 296 -10.04 6.91 -8.40
CA GLU A 296 -9.76 6.18 -7.18
C GLU A 296 -9.30 7.14 -6.10
N LEU A 297 -9.97 7.06 -4.95
CA LEU A 297 -9.71 7.90 -3.79
C LEU A 297 -8.43 7.41 -3.11
N PHE A 298 -8.32 6.11 -2.87
CA PHE A 298 -7.16 5.54 -2.19
C PHE A 298 -6.84 4.13 -2.66
N ASN A 299 -5.62 3.66 -2.37
CA ASN A 299 -5.20 2.27 -2.53
C ASN A 299 -5.01 1.62 -1.16
N LEU A 300 -5.52 0.39 -0.98
CA LEU A 300 -5.33 -0.41 0.22
C LEU A 300 -4.44 -1.62 -0.08
N THR A 301 -3.23 -1.64 0.48
CA THR A 301 -2.36 -2.81 0.53
C THR A 301 -2.43 -3.40 1.95
N ASN A 302 -2.79 -4.67 2.07
CA ASN A 302 -2.79 -5.38 3.35
C ASN A 302 -2.04 -6.71 3.24
N LEU A 303 -0.90 -6.84 3.93
CA LEU A 303 -0.09 -8.07 3.93
C LEU A 303 -0.63 -9.17 4.87
N GLY A 304 -1.65 -8.85 5.66
CA GLY A 304 -2.23 -9.73 6.67
C GLY A 304 -1.31 -9.92 7.87
N VAL A 305 -1.41 -11.10 8.48
CA VAL A 305 -0.64 -11.46 9.69
C VAL A 305 0.72 -12.02 9.30
N LEU A 306 1.74 -11.41 9.89
CA LEU A 306 3.14 -11.71 9.69
C LEU A 306 3.80 -11.96 11.07
N SER A 307 4.98 -12.58 11.05
CA SER A 307 5.68 -12.99 12.27
C SER A 307 7.16 -12.69 12.15
N ILE A 308 7.72 -12.02 13.16
CA ILE A 308 9.16 -11.77 13.28
C ILE A 308 9.59 -12.23 14.68
N ASP A 309 10.54 -13.17 14.74
CA ASP A 309 11.17 -13.66 15.98
C ASP A 309 10.17 -14.01 17.10
N GLN A 310 9.11 -14.76 16.79
CA GLN A 310 8.08 -15.13 17.77
C GLN A 310 8.62 -15.91 18.97
N GLU A 311 9.70 -16.68 18.77
CA GLU A 311 10.32 -17.49 19.82
C GLU A 311 11.28 -16.68 20.71
N MET A 312 11.48 -15.38 20.43
CA MET A 312 12.42 -14.49 21.12
C MET A 312 13.82 -15.11 21.26
N LYS A 313 14.26 -15.82 20.22
CA LYS A 313 15.58 -16.46 20.19
C LYS A 313 16.66 -15.48 19.78
N SER A 314 16.27 -14.36 19.16
CA SER A 314 17.20 -13.30 18.81
C SER A 314 17.54 -12.44 20.03
N PRO A 315 18.82 -12.05 20.21
CA PRO A 315 19.21 -11.00 21.15
C PRO A 315 18.66 -9.62 20.74
N HIS A 316 18.18 -9.48 19.50
CA HIS A 316 17.57 -8.26 18.98
C HIS A 316 16.05 -8.37 18.99
N ARG A 317 15.38 -7.36 19.56
CA ARG A 317 13.92 -7.30 19.58
C ARG A 317 13.39 -6.46 18.43
N PHE A 318 12.44 -6.98 17.67
CA PHE A 318 11.66 -6.18 16.73
C PHE A 318 10.86 -5.10 17.49
N ALA A 319 11.06 -3.84 17.11
CA ALA A 319 10.41 -2.69 17.75
C ALA A 319 9.24 -2.12 16.92
N GLY A 320 9.12 -2.54 15.66
CA GLY A 320 8.12 -2.07 14.71
C GLY A 320 8.72 -1.87 13.32
N ALA A 321 7.84 -1.80 12.33
CA ALA A 321 8.19 -1.47 10.95
C ALA A 321 7.07 -0.62 10.36
N TYR A 322 7.42 0.19 9.37
CA TYR A 322 6.48 0.98 8.58
C TYR A 322 6.94 0.91 7.13
N LEU A 323 5.98 0.80 6.20
CA LEU A 323 6.23 0.77 4.78
C LEU A 323 5.46 1.92 4.13
N ALA A 324 6.05 2.55 3.12
CA ALA A 324 5.34 3.48 2.27
C ALA A 324 5.88 3.36 0.85
N LEU A 325 5.01 3.60 -0.13
CA LEU A 325 5.40 3.64 -1.53
C LEU A 325 5.66 5.08 -1.97
N GLN A 326 6.80 5.34 -2.62
CA GLN A 326 7.00 6.62 -3.31
C GLN A 326 6.00 6.69 -4.47
N SER A 327 5.02 7.56 -4.32
CA SER A 327 3.87 7.66 -5.23
C SER A 327 3.84 8.99 -6.00
N ALA A 328 4.80 9.89 -5.79
CA ALA A 328 4.75 11.25 -6.35
C ALA A 328 4.68 11.32 -7.89
N LYS A 329 5.16 10.28 -8.60
CA LYS A 329 5.00 10.17 -10.05
C LYS A 329 3.59 9.72 -10.48
N LEU A 330 2.92 8.92 -9.65
CA LEU A 330 1.57 8.38 -9.89
C LEU A 330 0.69 8.52 -8.64
N PRO A 331 0.43 9.74 -8.15
CA PRO A 331 -0.16 9.93 -6.83
C PRO A 331 -1.66 9.56 -6.83
N SER A 332 -2.09 8.85 -5.80
CA SER A 332 -3.50 8.78 -5.36
C SER A 332 -3.76 9.91 -4.35
N VAL A 333 -5.01 10.08 -3.85
CA VAL A 333 -5.25 11.01 -2.73
C VAL A 333 -4.46 10.55 -1.52
N THR A 334 -4.61 9.26 -1.19
CA THR A 334 -3.78 8.57 -0.21
C THR A 334 -3.49 7.13 -0.67
N GLY A 335 -2.42 6.55 -0.17
CA GLY A 335 -2.19 5.11 -0.23
C GLY A 335 -2.00 4.56 1.18
N HIS A 336 -2.29 3.29 1.37
CA HIS A 336 -2.35 2.66 2.69
C HIS A 336 -1.58 1.35 2.66
N GLU A 337 -0.57 1.26 3.51
CA GLU A 337 0.23 0.07 3.71
C GLU A 337 -0.04 -0.48 5.11
N ILE A 338 -0.69 -1.64 5.16
CA ILE A 338 -1.21 -2.24 6.39
C ILE A 338 -0.67 -3.65 6.55
N PHE A 339 -0.26 -3.99 7.77
CA PHE A 339 0.16 -5.35 8.10
C PHE A 339 0.16 -5.55 9.62
N THR A 340 0.03 -6.81 10.05
CA THR A 340 0.10 -7.17 11.47
C THR A 340 1.40 -7.93 11.74
N VAL A 341 2.21 -7.48 12.70
CA VAL A 341 3.39 -8.21 13.18
C VAL A 341 3.32 -8.35 14.69
N ASN A 342 3.51 -9.56 15.19
CA ASN A 342 3.55 -9.84 16.64
C ASN A 342 2.35 -9.19 17.38
N ASP A 343 1.15 -9.43 16.84
CA ASP A 343 -0.14 -8.93 17.30
C ASP A 343 -0.36 -7.41 17.26
N HIS A 344 0.55 -6.63 16.66
CA HIS A 344 0.36 -5.19 16.46
C HIS A 344 0.04 -4.92 14.99
N LEU A 345 -1.04 -4.20 14.72
CA LEU A 345 -1.37 -3.74 13.37
C LEU A 345 -0.69 -2.39 13.11
N TYR A 346 0.21 -2.39 12.13
CA TYR A 346 0.87 -1.20 11.61
C TYR A 346 0.08 -0.71 10.40
N TRP A 347 -0.19 0.59 10.35
CA TRP A 347 -0.90 1.24 9.26
C TRP A 347 -0.15 2.51 8.90
N THR A 348 0.44 2.54 7.72
CA THR A 348 1.06 3.76 7.17
C THR A 348 0.18 4.32 6.07
N VAL A 349 -0.07 5.63 6.10
CA VAL A 349 -0.74 6.35 5.03
C VAL A 349 0.27 7.21 4.30
N GLU A 350 0.52 6.92 3.02
CA GLU A 350 1.26 7.83 2.15
C GLU A 350 0.37 8.87 1.49
N TYR A 351 0.91 10.06 1.33
CA TYR A 351 0.25 11.15 0.61
C TYR A 351 1.27 12.03 -0.13
N CYS A 352 0.78 12.76 -1.11
CA CYS A 352 1.55 13.78 -1.84
C CYS A 352 1.02 15.17 -1.46
N PRO A 353 1.88 16.09 -0.96
CA PRO A 353 1.47 17.43 -0.55
C PRO A 353 0.79 18.26 -1.64
N GLU A 354 1.03 17.92 -2.92
CA GLU A 354 0.39 18.56 -4.06
C GLU A 354 -1.09 18.16 -4.21
N ILE A 355 -1.49 17.03 -3.62
CA ILE A 355 -2.85 16.49 -3.67
C ILE A 355 -3.59 16.66 -2.36
N SER A 356 -2.97 16.26 -1.25
CA SER A 356 -3.54 16.34 0.08
C SER A 356 -2.53 16.94 1.03
N THR A 357 -2.98 17.87 1.88
CA THR A 357 -2.13 18.42 2.94
C THR A 357 -1.91 17.38 4.02
N ARG A 358 -0.83 17.56 4.80
CA ARG A 358 -0.55 16.71 5.96
C ARG A 358 -1.74 16.59 6.91
N SER A 359 -2.36 17.73 7.25
CA SER A 359 -3.51 17.76 8.17
C SER A 359 -4.71 17.02 7.61
N GLN A 360 -4.96 17.08 6.29
CA GLN A 360 -6.05 16.31 5.67
C GLN A 360 -5.78 14.80 5.71
N ALA A 361 -4.55 14.39 5.42
CA ALA A 361 -4.16 12.98 5.46
C ALA A 361 -4.15 12.43 6.91
N GLU A 362 -3.69 13.22 7.89
CA GLU A 362 -3.78 12.89 9.33
C GLU A 362 -5.24 12.75 9.77
N ASN A 363 -6.08 13.73 9.47
CA ASN A 363 -7.51 13.66 9.77
C ASN A 363 -8.19 12.45 9.12
N PHE A 364 -7.79 12.08 7.90
CA PHE A 364 -8.35 10.92 7.22
C PHE A 364 -7.98 9.59 7.88
N VAL A 365 -6.71 9.38 8.22
CA VAL A 365 -6.29 8.13 8.86
C VAL A 365 -6.85 8.04 10.29
N ASP A 366 -6.86 9.15 11.03
CA ASP A 366 -7.37 9.20 12.39
C ASP A 366 -8.86 8.93 12.42
N LEU A 367 -9.65 9.58 11.56
CA LEU A 367 -11.09 9.31 11.44
C LEU A 367 -11.39 7.88 10.99
N SER A 368 -10.57 7.31 10.10
CA SER A 368 -10.72 5.91 9.68
C SER A 368 -10.48 4.94 10.85
N LEU A 369 -9.48 5.23 11.70
CA LEU A 369 -9.19 4.45 12.89
C LEU A 369 -10.27 4.61 13.95
N ASP A 370 -10.76 5.84 14.17
CA ASP A 370 -11.83 6.12 15.13
C ASP A 370 -13.10 5.35 14.78
N ILE A 371 -13.56 5.43 13.52
CA ILE A 371 -14.72 4.66 13.03
C ILE A 371 -14.52 3.15 13.24
N LEU A 372 -13.32 2.64 12.92
CA LEU A 372 -12.99 1.22 13.05
C LEU A 372 -13.01 0.75 14.51
N MET A 373 -12.44 1.56 15.42
CA MET A 373 -12.30 1.22 16.83
C MET A 373 -13.60 1.43 17.60
N ASP A 374 -14.38 2.46 17.30
CA ASP A 374 -15.70 2.70 17.89
C ASP A 374 -16.66 1.53 17.60
N ALA A 375 -16.59 0.98 16.39
CA ALA A 375 -17.37 -0.20 16.03
C ALA A 375 -16.97 -1.48 16.80
N CYS A 376 -15.76 -1.52 17.38
CA CYS A 376 -15.31 -2.63 18.21
C CYS A 376 -15.72 -2.49 19.69
N ILE A 377 -16.17 -1.29 20.11
CA ILE A 377 -16.61 -0.98 21.48
C ILE A 377 -18.14 -1.00 21.59
N SER A 378 -18.82 -0.71 20.48
CA SER A 378 -20.28 -0.74 20.32
C SER A 378 -20.81 -2.17 20.30
#